data_AF-A0AAV5EAY2-F1
#
_entry.id   AF-A0AAV5EAY2-F1
#
_cell.length_a   1.000
_cell.length_b   1.000
_cell.length_c   1.000
_cell.angle_alpha   90.00
_cell.angle_beta   90.00
_cell.angle_gamma   90.00
#
_symmetry.space_group_name_H-M   'P 1'
#
loop_
_entity.id
_entity.type
_entity.pdbx_description
1 polymer ?
#
loop_
_entity_poly.entity_id
_entity_poly.type
_entity_poly.pdbx_seq_one_letter_code
_entity_poly.pdbx_strand_id
1 'polypeptide(L)'
;MKCNACWRELEGQAVSTTCGHLLCAEDAQKILSNDGACPICDQVLSKSHMRPVDINPSDDWTSMAMAGISPQIRILHIFVWHMLDPL
;
A
#
# COMPACT_ATOMS: atom_id res chain seq x y z
N MET A 1 -2.87 -3.62 -6.68
CA MET A 1 -2.61 -2.38 -5.89
C MET A 1 -2.44 -1.25 -6.89
N LYS A 2 -2.83 -0.01 -6.56
CA LYS A 2 -2.78 1.12 -7.51
C LYS A 2 -1.79 2.19 -7.10
N CYS A 3 -1.22 2.88 -8.08
CA CYS A 3 -0.38 4.06 -7.85
C CYS A 3 -1.23 5.21 -7.30
N ASN A 4 -0.77 5.87 -6.24
CA ASN A 4 -1.51 6.97 -5.62
C ASN A 4 -1.47 8.26 -6.45
N ALA A 5 -0.54 8.38 -7.42
CA ALA A 5 -0.44 9.54 -8.31
C ALA A 5 -1.26 9.35 -9.61
N CYS A 6 -0.92 8.35 -10.43
CA CYS A 6 -1.58 8.13 -11.72
C CYS A 6 -2.76 7.14 -11.70
N TRP A 7 -3.07 6.52 -10.55
CA TRP A 7 -4.18 5.56 -10.39
C TRP A 7 -4.12 4.31 -11.28
N ARG A 8 -3.00 4.07 -11.97
CA ARG A 8 -2.75 2.84 -12.72
C ARG A 8 -2.47 1.67 -11.78
N GLU A 9 -2.81 0.46 -12.25
CA GLU A 9 -2.47 -0.78 -11.55
C GLU A 9 -0.94 -0.94 -11.49
N LEU A 10 -0.44 -1.37 -10.34
CA LEU A 10 0.97 -1.67 -10.12
C LEU A 10 1.20 -3.16 -10.37
N GLU A 11 2.23 -3.48 -11.15
CA GLU A 11 2.58 -4.86 -11.50
C GLU A 11 4.05 -5.12 -11.17
N GLY A 12 4.32 -6.24 -10.50
CA GLY A 12 5.66 -6.64 -10.09
C GLY A 12 6.26 -5.77 -8.98
N GLN A 13 6.58 -4.51 -9.27
CA GLN A 13 7.28 -3.64 -8.32
C GLN A 13 6.64 -2.25 -8.25
N ALA A 14 6.62 -1.69 -7.06
CA ALA A 14 6.26 -0.30 -6.80
C ALA A 14 7.31 0.38 -5.93
N VAL A 15 7.11 1.67 -5.68
CA VAL A 15 7.95 2.48 -4.80
C VAL A 15 7.10 2.92 -3.62
N SER A 16 7.43 2.43 -2.44
CA SER A 16 6.90 2.96 -1.19
C SER A 16 7.69 4.19 -0.76
N THR A 17 6.99 5.17 -0.21
CA THR A 17 7.59 6.38 0.34
C THR A 17 7.48 6.39 1.86
N THR A 18 8.36 7.11 2.56
CA THR A 18 8.26 7.27 4.03
C THR A 18 6.98 7.99 4.47
N CYS A 19 6.34 8.75 3.59
CA CYS A 19 5.04 9.37 3.83
C CYS A 19 3.84 8.40 3.67
N GLY A 20 4.08 7.12 3.38
CA GLY A 20 3.06 6.09 3.28
C GLY A 20 2.34 6.01 1.94
N HIS A 21 2.68 6.86 0.97
CA HIS A 21 2.12 6.80 -0.38
C HIS A 21 2.88 5.83 -1.27
N LEU A 22 2.14 5.08 -2.09
CA LEU A 22 2.67 4.08 -3.00
C LEU A 22 2.64 4.62 -4.43
N LEU A 23 3.75 4.50 -5.14
CA LEU A 23 3.95 5.09 -6.46
C LEU A 23 4.45 4.04 -7.47
N CYS A 24 4.13 4.21 -8.75
CA CYS A 24 4.77 3.46 -9.82
C CYS A 24 6.20 3.98 -10.05
N ALA A 25 7.04 3.16 -10.69
CA ALA A 25 8.43 3.52 -10.96
C ALA A 25 8.54 4.82 -11.78
N GLU A 26 7.65 5.04 -12.74
CA GLU A 26 7.68 6.25 -13.57
C GLU A 26 7.39 7.51 -12.77
N ASP A 27 6.36 7.50 -11.92
CA ASP A 27 5.99 8.69 -11.15
C ASP A 27 6.99 8.95 -10.02
N ALA A 28 7.53 7.91 -9.40
CA ALA A 28 8.63 8.05 -8.44
C ALA A 28 9.87 8.70 -9.08
N GLN A 29 10.23 8.30 -10.31
CA GLN A 29 11.33 8.91 -11.04
C GLN A 29 11.05 10.37 -11.39
N LYS A 30 9.83 10.69 -11.87
CA LYS A 30 9.43 12.07 -12.15
C LYS A 30 9.53 12.97 -10.92
N ILE A 31 9.09 12.49 -9.76
CA ILE A 31 9.18 13.23 -8.50
C ILE A 31 10.63 13.54 -8.16
N LEU A 32 11.54 12.56 -8.29
CA LEU A 32 12.96 12.76 -8.04
C LEU A 32 13.64 13.71 -9.05
N SER A 33 13.09 13.86 -10.26
CA SER A 33 13.63 14.74 -11.29
C SER A 33 13.04 16.15 -11.30
N ASN A 34 11.89 16.38 -10.68
CA ASN A 34 11.23 17.69 -10.61
C ASN A 34 11.45 18.33 -9.23
N ASP A 35 10.42 18.40 -8.39
CA ASP A 35 10.45 19.15 -7.12
C ASP A 35 10.86 18.30 -5.91
N GLY A 36 10.92 16.98 -6.06
CA GLY A 36 11.20 16.08 -4.95
C GLY A 36 10.16 16.18 -3.83
N ALA A 37 8.88 16.38 -4.15
CA ALA A 37 7.80 16.41 -3.17
C ALA A 37 6.73 15.37 -3.49
N CYS A 38 6.12 14.80 -2.46
CA CYS A 38 4.99 13.89 -2.62
C CYS A 38 3.78 14.66 -3.15
N PRO A 39 3.17 14.26 -4.29
CA PRO A 39 2.03 14.99 -4.86
C PRO A 39 0.72 14.85 -4.06
N ILE A 40 0.73 14.09 -2.96
CA ILE A 40 -0.47 13.77 -2.18
C ILE A 40 -0.48 14.48 -0.82
N CYS A 41 0.69 14.70 -0.23
CA CYS A 41 0.82 15.28 1.12
C CYS A 41 1.92 16.33 1.23
N ASP A 42 2.52 16.73 0.10
CA ASP A 42 3.56 17.74 -0.03
C ASP A 42 4.83 17.51 0.81
N GLN A 43 5.02 16.31 1.36
CA GLN A 43 6.25 15.96 2.06
C GLN A 43 7.43 15.93 1.08
N VAL A 44 8.55 16.56 1.47
CA VAL A 44 9.80 16.51 0.70
C VAL A 44 10.36 15.08 0.67
N LEU A 45 10.45 14.52 -0.52
CA LEU A 45 10.96 13.20 -0.84
C LEU A 45 12.32 13.30 -1.52
N SER A 46 13.23 12.42 -1.10
CA SER A 46 14.53 12.23 -1.72
C SER A 46 14.74 10.74 -1.98
N LYS A 47 15.86 10.37 -2.62
CA LYS A 47 16.16 8.98 -2.93
C LYS A 47 16.21 8.07 -1.68
N SER A 48 16.57 8.60 -0.52
CA SER A 48 16.56 7.85 0.75
C SER A 48 15.15 7.60 1.31
N HIS A 49 14.17 8.40 0.91
CA HIS A 49 12.78 8.29 1.35
C HIS A 49 11.94 7.33 0.48
N MET A 50 12.53 6.76 -0.58
CA MET A 50 11.87 5.88 -1.53
C MET A 50 12.48 4.48 -1.47
N ARG A 51 11.64 3.47 -1.27
CA ARG A 51 12.06 2.06 -1.24
C ARG A 51 11.26 1.25 -2.26
N PRO A 52 11.92 0.49 -3.14
CA PRO A 52 11.23 -0.45 -4.00
C PRO A 52 10.58 -1.54 -3.15
N VAL A 53 9.34 -1.89 -3.47
CA VAL A 53 8.54 -2.91 -2.79
C VAL A 53 7.92 -3.79 -3.86
N ASP A 54 7.97 -5.10 -3.63
CA ASP A 54 7.28 -6.08 -4.46
C ASP A 54 5.77 -5.99 -4.22
N ILE A 55 4.98 -5.97 -5.29
CA ILE A 55 3.51 -5.88 -5.26
C ILE A 55 2.87 -7.26 -5.29
N ASN A 56 3.59 -8.28 -5.75
CA ASN A 56 3.15 -9.66 -5.73
C ASN A 56 4.18 -10.51 -5.00
N PRO A 57 4.28 -10.35 -3.68
CA PRO A 57 5.27 -11.11 -2.97
C PRO A 57 4.67 -12.53 -2.77
N SER A 58 5.50 -13.56 -2.52
CA SER A 58 5.09 -14.99 -2.40
C SER A 58 3.97 -15.32 -1.38
N ASP A 59 3.32 -16.48 -1.44
CA ASP A 59 2.29 -16.79 -0.42
C ASP A 59 2.87 -16.88 1.02
N ASP A 60 4.16 -17.19 1.13
CA ASP A 60 4.88 -17.30 2.40
C ASP A 60 5.08 -15.94 3.11
N TRP A 61 5.49 -14.86 2.42
CA TRP A 61 5.61 -13.54 3.09
C TRP A 61 4.22 -12.99 3.45
N THR A 62 3.18 -13.25 2.64
CA THR A 62 1.80 -12.82 2.95
C THR A 62 1.37 -13.46 4.26
N SER A 63 1.63 -14.76 4.40
CA SER A 63 1.36 -15.52 5.63
C SER A 63 2.15 -14.99 6.83
N MET A 64 3.39 -14.56 6.63
CA MET A 64 4.25 -14.00 7.69
C MET A 64 3.89 -12.56 8.08
N ALA A 65 3.49 -11.71 7.14
CA ALA A 65 3.02 -10.35 7.43
C ALA A 65 1.66 -10.34 8.14
N MET A 66 0.84 -11.37 7.88
CA MET A 66 -0.43 -11.61 8.57
C MET A 66 -0.26 -12.28 9.95
N ALA A 67 0.92 -12.85 10.26
CA ALA A 67 1.25 -13.44 11.55
C ALA A 67 1.52 -12.36 12.61
N GLY A 68 0.47 -11.69 13.07
CA GLY A 68 0.53 -10.62 14.06
C GLY A 68 -0.64 -9.64 14.00
N ILE A 69 -1.41 -9.69 12.92
CA ILE A 69 -2.65 -8.93 12.78
C ILE A 69 -3.78 -9.79 13.35
N SER A 70 -4.33 -9.38 14.49
CA SER A 70 -5.46 -10.10 15.09
C SER A 70 -6.63 -10.15 14.08
N PRO A 71 -7.23 -11.34 13.80
CA PRO A 71 -8.23 -11.54 12.74
C PRO A 71 -9.58 -10.84 12.96
N GLN A 72 -9.67 -9.93 13.93
CA GLN A 72 -10.88 -9.30 14.44
C GLN A 72 -11.65 -8.41 13.44
N ILE A 73 -11.07 -8.07 12.28
CA ILE A 73 -11.79 -7.30 11.25
C ILE A 73 -12.86 -8.16 10.53
N ARG A 74 -12.74 -9.51 10.50
CA ARG A 74 -13.82 -10.36 9.95
C ARG A 74 -14.81 -10.90 10.98
N ILE A 75 -14.45 -10.90 12.28
CA ILE A 75 -15.36 -11.39 13.32
C ILE A 75 -16.50 -10.40 13.55
N LEU A 76 -16.29 -9.08 13.47
CA LEU A 76 -17.39 -8.14 13.64
C LEU A 76 -18.44 -8.25 12.52
N HIS A 77 -18.02 -8.49 11.27
CA HIS A 77 -18.98 -8.68 10.18
C HIS A 77 -19.71 -10.03 10.26
N ILE A 78 -19.09 -11.11 10.72
CA ILE A 78 -19.81 -12.37 10.95
C ILE A 78 -20.75 -12.28 12.16
N PHE A 79 -20.36 -11.56 13.23
CA PHE A 79 -21.17 -11.43 14.45
C PHE A 79 -22.39 -10.53 14.23
N VAL A 80 -22.26 -9.45 13.46
CA VAL A 80 -23.39 -8.57 13.14
C VAL A 80 -24.41 -9.29 12.25
N TRP A 81 -23.96 -10.08 11.27
CA TRP A 81 -24.88 -10.87 10.43
C TRP A 81 -25.57 -12.01 11.20
N HIS A 82 -24.87 -12.74 12.08
CA HIS A 82 -25.49 -13.83 12.84
C HIS A 82 -26.35 -13.36 14.03
N MET A 83 -26.25 -12.09 14.45
CA MET A 83 -27.08 -11.52 15.52
C MET A 83 -28.31 -10.76 14.97
N LEU A 84 -28.36 -10.46 13.67
CA LEU A 84 -29.48 -9.76 13.01
C LEU A 84 -30.42 -10.68 12.21
N ASP A 85 -30.09 -11.96 12.02
CA ASP A 85 -30.99 -12.95 11.41
C ASP A 85 -31.31 -14.10 12.38
N PRO A 86 -32.33 -13.97 13.25
CA PRO A 86 -32.99 -15.09 13.89
C PRO A 86 -34.19 -15.52 13.04
N LEU A 87 -33.94 -16.21 11.92
CA LEU A 87 -34.99 -16.90 11.14
C LEU A 87 -34.52 -18.29 10.70
#